data_AF-A0A0L0BYC6-F1
#
_entry.id   AF-A0A0L0BYC6-F1
#
_cell.length_a   1.000
_cell.length_b   1.000
_cell.length_c   1.000
_cell.angle_alpha   90.00
_cell.angle_beta   90.00
_cell.angle_gamma   90.00
#
_symmetry.space_group_name_H-M   'P 1'
#
loop_
_entity.id
_entity.type
_entity.pdbx_description
1 polymer ?
#
loop_
_entity_poly.entity_id
_entity_poly.type
_entity_poly.pdbx_seq_one_letter_code
_entity_poly.pdbx_strand_id
1 'polypeptide(L)'
;MLSLTRGIIFLLFALLYGVMADDPSNCVKFCPFDFKPICATIVNPEGSTLDCTFPNDCFLDIFTCAYGKKEMEQKPEICPAPPSECYDIVLGILTMLA
;
A
#
# COMPACT_ATOMS: atom_id res chain seq x y z
N MET A 1 -35.01 1.44 -29.93
CA MET A 1 -33.55 1.25 -30.11
C MET A 1 -32.68 2.10 -29.17
N LEU A 2 -33.06 3.34 -28.78
CA LEU A 2 -32.26 4.22 -27.90
C LEU A 2 -32.10 3.78 -26.43
N SER A 3 -33.00 2.93 -25.93
CA SER A 3 -32.96 2.45 -24.53
C SER A 3 -31.93 1.32 -24.33
N LEU A 4 -31.76 0.48 -25.35
CA LEU A 4 -30.83 -0.66 -25.32
C LEU A 4 -29.37 -0.19 -25.31
N THR A 5 -29.06 0.83 -26.10
CA THR A 5 -27.71 1.42 -26.18
C THR A 5 -27.28 2.08 -24.89
N ARG A 6 -28.19 2.76 -24.17
CA ARG A 6 -27.89 3.33 -22.84
C ARG A 6 -27.59 2.25 -21.80
N GLY A 7 -28.36 1.16 -21.78
CA GLY A 7 -28.12 0.03 -20.88
C GLY A 7 -26.76 -0.60 -21.11
N ILE A 8 -26.38 -0.81 -22.37
CA ILE A 8 -25.06 -1.35 -22.74
C ILE A 8 -23.93 -0.41 -22.32
N ILE A 9 -24.09 0.91 -22.48
CA ILE A 9 -23.09 1.89 -22.05
C ILE A 9 -22.88 1.85 -20.53
N PHE A 10 -23.94 1.77 -19.72
CA PHE A 10 -23.82 1.64 -18.26
C PHE A 10 -23.12 0.33 -17.85
N LEU A 11 -23.42 -0.77 -18.55
CA LEU A 11 -22.79 -2.07 -18.31
C LEU A 11 -21.30 -2.06 -18.67
N LEU A 12 -20.93 -1.41 -19.78
CA LEU A 12 -19.55 -1.20 -20.20
C LEU A 12 -18.79 -0.29 -19.22
N PHE A 13 -19.41 0.77 -18.71
CA PHE A 13 -18.82 1.61 -17.66
C PHE A 13 -18.62 0.80 -16.37
N ALA A 14 -19.58 0.01 -15.91
CA ALA A 14 -19.39 -0.83 -14.71
C ALA A 14 -18.21 -1.82 -14.86
N LEU A 15 -18.01 -2.40 -16.05
CA LEU A 15 -16.88 -3.29 -16.33
C LEU A 15 -15.53 -2.55 -16.43
N LEU A 16 -15.52 -1.28 -16.84
CA LEU A 16 -14.31 -0.46 -16.90
C LEU A 16 -13.91 0.14 -15.54
N TYR A 17 -14.90 0.43 -14.68
CA TYR A 17 -14.69 1.03 -13.35
C TYR A 17 -14.65 0.01 -12.21
N GLY A 18 -15.02 -1.24 -12.46
CA GLY A 18 -14.86 -2.38 -11.53
C GLY A 18 -13.42 -2.85 -11.37
N VAL A 19 -12.45 -1.93 -11.44
CA VAL A 19 -11.07 -2.21 -11.07
C VAL A 19 -11.04 -2.44 -9.56
N MET A 20 -10.48 -3.60 -9.20
CA MET A 20 -10.53 -4.19 -7.88
C MET A 20 -9.95 -3.24 -6.84
N ALA A 21 -10.77 -2.82 -5.88
CA ALA A 21 -10.26 -2.39 -4.59
C ALA A 21 -9.70 -3.66 -3.94
N ASP A 22 -8.38 -3.78 -3.87
CA ASP A 22 -7.74 -4.89 -3.17
C ASP A 22 -8.12 -4.75 -1.69
N ASP A 23 -8.78 -5.76 -1.14
CA ASP A 23 -9.17 -5.76 0.27
C ASP A 23 -7.89 -5.88 1.10
N PRO A 24 -7.54 -4.86 1.94
CA PRO A 24 -6.30 -4.88 2.70
C PRO A 24 -6.20 -6.06 3.67
N SER A 25 -7.31 -6.72 4.00
CA SER A 25 -7.29 -7.96 4.80
C SER A 25 -6.58 -9.13 4.10
N ASN A 26 -6.54 -9.15 2.76
CA ASN A 26 -5.82 -10.18 2.00
C ASN A 26 -4.29 -10.01 2.05
N CYS A 27 -3.82 -8.85 2.51
CA CYS A 27 -2.41 -8.53 2.61
C CYS A 27 -1.77 -8.98 3.92
N VAL A 28 -2.58 -9.27 4.93
CA VAL A 28 -2.10 -9.64 6.26
C VAL A 28 -1.45 -11.02 6.22
N LYS A 29 -0.18 -11.09 6.61
CA LYS A 29 0.60 -12.34 6.70
C LYS A 29 1.50 -12.33 7.93
N PHE A 30 1.86 -13.52 8.41
CA PHE A 30 2.79 -13.64 9.53
C PHE A 30 4.19 -13.18 9.10
N CYS A 31 4.73 -12.18 9.80
CA CYS A 31 6.09 -11.70 9.61
C CYS A 31 7.00 -12.12 10.76
N PRO A 32 8.23 -12.55 10.47
CA PRO A 32 9.23 -12.75 11.50
C PRO A 32 9.61 -11.42 12.17
N PHE A 33 10.04 -11.50 13.44
CA PHE A 33 10.48 -10.36 14.24
C PHE A 33 11.99 -10.05 14.05
N ASP A 34 12.63 -10.55 13.00
CA ASP A 34 14.01 -10.20 12.71
C ASP A 34 14.11 -8.77 12.19
N PHE A 35 15.06 -8.01 12.76
CA PHE A 35 15.30 -6.64 12.39
C PHE A 35 16.33 -6.58 11.26
N LYS A 36 15.85 -6.33 10.05
CA LYS A 36 16.62 -6.11 8.81
C LYS A 36 16.05 -4.86 8.13
N PRO A 37 16.43 -3.67 8.61
CA PRO A 37 15.74 -2.45 8.24
C PRO A 37 15.90 -2.15 6.75
N ILE A 38 14.82 -1.66 6.16
CA ILE A 38 14.79 -1.22 4.77
C ILE A 38 14.30 0.21 4.74
N CYS A 39 15.07 1.10 4.15
CA CYS A 39 14.66 2.44 3.85
C CYS A 39 13.99 2.42 2.48
N ALA A 40 12.69 2.70 2.45
CA ALA A 40 11.90 2.72 1.23
C ALA A 40 11.26 4.09 1.01
N THR A 41 11.36 4.61 -0.22
CA THR A 41 10.64 5.81 -0.64
C THR A 41 9.21 5.43 -1.03
N ILE A 42 8.25 5.92 -0.26
CA ILE A 42 6.81 5.68 -0.43
C ILE A 42 6.08 6.99 -0.74
N VAL A 43 4.92 6.91 -1.37
CA VAL A 43 4.05 8.07 -1.59
C VAL A 43 3.00 8.10 -0.49
N ASN A 44 2.80 9.19 0.25
CA ASN A 44 1.73 9.29 1.25
C ASN A 44 0.34 9.46 0.57
N PRO A 45 -0.78 9.37 1.28
CA PRO A 45 -2.11 9.57 0.68
C PRO A 45 -2.32 10.96 0.05
N GLU A 46 -1.51 11.94 0.43
CA GLU A 46 -1.54 13.32 -0.06
C GLU A 46 -0.70 13.50 -1.34
N GLY A 47 0.01 12.45 -1.78
CA GLY A 47 0.85 12.45 -2.97
C GLY A 47 2.32 12.86 -2.73
N SER A 48 2.72 13.12 -1.49
CA SER A 48 4.09 13.47 -1.12
C SER A 48 4.96 12.22 -0.98
N THR A 49 6.23 12.29 -1.41
CA THR A 49 7.19 11.20 -1.21
C THR A 49 7.84 11.28 0.17
N LEU A 50 7.92 10.16 0.88
CA LEU A 50 8.51 10.03 2.21
C LEU A 50 9.47 8.84 2.21
N ASP A 51 10.61 8.98 2.88
CA ASP A 51 11.53 7.88 3.13
C ASP A 51 11.20 7.27 4.49
N CYS A 52 10.63 6.06 4.49
CA CYS A 52 10.24 5.34 5.70
C CYS A 52 11.08 4.09 5.92
N THR A 53 11.41 3.82 7.19
CA THR A 53 12.11 2.61 7.59
C THR A 53 11.11 1.51 7.93
N PHE A 54 11.21 0.38 7.26
CA PHE A 54 10.44 -0.82 7.55
C PHE A 54 11.32 -1.82 8.32
N PRO A 55 10.78 -2.56 9.30
CA PRO A 55 11.58 -3.48 10.11
C PRO A 55 12.26 -4.62 9.32
N ASN A 56 11.60 -5.09 8.27
CA ASN A 56 12.09 -6.08 7.30
C ASN A 56 11.19 -6.12 6.05
N ASP A 57 11.58 -6.92 5.05
CA ASP A 57 10.90 -7.04 3.76
C ASP A 57 9.44 -7.49 3.91
N CYS A 58 9.14 -8.30 4.92
CA CYS A 58 7.79 -8.82 5.12
C CYS A 58 6.80 -7.70 5.50
N PHE A 59 7.20 -6.78 6.38
CA PHE A 59 6.37 -5.63 6.74
C PHE A 59 6.21 -4.64 5.57
N LEU A 60 7.25 -4.52 4.74
CA LEU A 60 7.23 -3.71 3.52
C LEU A 60 6.25 -4.29 2.49
N ASP A 61 6.25 -5.60 2.29
CA ASP A 61 5.28 -6.28 1.42
C ASP A 61 3.83 -6.07 1.87
N ILE A 62 3.55 -6.17 3.18
CA ILE A 62 2.21 -5.93 3.72
C ILE A 62 1.77 -4.51 3.40
N PHE A 63 2.65 -3.53 3.59
CA PHE A 63 2.38 -2.14 3.25
C PHE A 63 2.06 -1.95 1.76
N THR A 64 2.95 -2.44 0.89
CA THR A 64 2.83 -2.33 -0.57
C THR A 64 1.52 -2.95 -1.06
N CYS A 65 1.16 -4.12 -0.51
CA CYS A 65 -0.11 -4.78 -0.79
C CYS A 65 -1.31 -3.97 -0.27
N ALA A 66 -1.35 -3.66 1.03
CA ALA A 66 -2.54 -3.10 1.69
C ALA A 66 -2.90 -1.70 1.20
N TYR A 67 -1.89 -0.92 0.82
CA TYR A 67 -2.08 0.46 0.39
C TYR A 67 -1.95 0.65 -1.13
N GLY A 68 -1.71 -0.42 -1.89
CA GLY A 68 -1.55 -0.38 -3.35
C GLY A 68 -0.44 0.57 -3.81
N LYS A 69 0.54 0.84 -2.94
CA LYS A 69 1.55 1.88 -3.19
C LYS A 69 2.73 1.29 -3.91
N LYS A 70 3.17 1.99 -4.94
CA LYS A 70 4.38 1.64 -5.68
C LYS A 70 5.58 2.14 -4.90
N GLU A 71 6.42 1.22 -4.45
CA GLU A 71 7.75 1.55 -3.96
C GLU A 71 8.62 2.05 -5.10
N MET A 72 9.41 3.09 -4.85
CA MET A 72 10.24 3.73 -5.87
C MET A 72 11.71 3.34 -5.72
N GLU A 73 12.28 3.56 -4.54
CA GLU A 73 13.67 3.22 -4.21
C GLU A 73 13.71 2.53 -2.85
N GLN A 74 14.59 1.53 -2.71
CA GLN A 74 14.82 0.78 -1.48
C GLN A 74 16.32 0.69 -1.20
N LYS A 75 16.71 0.81 0.07
CA LYS A 75 18.07 0.58 0.55
C LYS A 75 18.05 -0.28 1.82
N PRO A 76 18.97 -1.24 1.98
CA PRO A 76 19.01 -2.14 3.15
C PRO A 76 19.62 -1.44 4.37
N GLU A 77 19.08 -0.30 4.74
CA GLU A 77 19.52 0.55 5.84
C GLU A 77 18.34 1.30 6.47
N ILE A 78 18.59 2.04 7.55
CA ILE A 78 17.60 2.92 8.17
C ILE A 78 17.59 4.25 7.42
N CYS A 79 16.40 4.83 7.20
CA CYS A 79 16.31 6.16 6.59
C CYS A 79 16.88 7.24 7.51
N PRO A 80 17.62 8.22 6.97
CA PRO A 80 18.05 9.38 7.75
C PRO A 80 16.86 10.27 8.07
N ALA A 81 16.53 10.41 9.36
CA ALA A 81 15.46 11.27 9.89
C ALA A 81 14.06 10.99 9.28
N PRO A 82 13.43 9.86 9.60
CA PRO A 82 12.10 9.55 9.09
C PRO A 82 11.07 10.60 9.57
N PRO A 83 10.19 11.09 8.69
CA PRO A 83 9.09 11.98 9.08
C PRO A 83 8.13 11.28 10.04
N SER A 84 7.43 12.04 10.88
CA SER A 84 6.54 11.48 11.90
C SER A 84 5.43 10.60 11.31
N GLU A 85 4.99 10.92 10.08
CA GLU A 85 4.02 10.15 9.30
C GLU A 85 4.43 8.70 9.08
N CYS A 86 5.73 8.39 9.04
CA CYS A 86 6.21 7.01 8.92
C CYS A 86 5.83 6.17 10.14
N TYR A 87 5.78 6.75 11.34
CA TYR A 87 5.39 6.02 12.54
C TYR A 87 3.94 5.60 12.49
N ASP A 88 3.04 6.48 12.03
CA ASP A 88 1.61 6.18 11.91
C ASP A 88 1.37 5.06 10.89
N ILE A 89 2.12 5.07 9.79
CA ILE A 89 2.08 4.03 8.76
C ILE A 89 2.54 2.67 9.33
N VAL A 90 3.71 2.65 9.96
CA VAL A 90 4.28 1.40 10.51
C VAL A 90 3.42 0.87 11.67
N LEU A 91 2.89 1.75 12.51
CA LEU A 91 1.96 1.38 13.57
C LEU A 91 0.65 0.82 13.00
N GLY A 92 0.12 1.42 11.93
CA GLY A 92 -1.05 0.92 11.22
C GLY A 92 -0.88 -0.52 10.76
N ILE A 93 0.26 -0.85 10.15
CA ILE A 93 0.60 -2.23 9.73
C ILE A 93 0.62 -3.18 10.93
N LEU A 94 1.26 -2.79 12.03
CA LEU A 94 1.32 -3.60 13.25
C LEU A 94 -0.07 -3.85 13.85
N THR A 95 -0.97 -2.87 13.79
CA THR A 95 -2.35 -3.06 14.28
C THR A 95 -3.20 -3.97 13.42
N MET A 96 -2.88 -4.17 12.14
CA MET A 96 -3.57 -5.16 11.29
C MET A 96 -3.16 -6.61 11.61
N LEU A 97 -2.06 -6.79 12.35
CA LEU A 97 -1.52 -8.10 12.74
C LEU A 97 -1.94 -8.53 14.16
N ALA A 98 -2.66 -7.68 14.89
CA ALA A 98 -3.03 -7.85 16.31
C ALA A 98 -4.47 -8.33 16.50
#